data_AF-A0A2U1JYQ8-F1
#
_entry.id   AF-A0A2U1JYQ8-F1
#
_cell.length_a   1.000
_cell.length_b   1.000
_cell.length_c   1.000
_cell.angle_alpha   90.00
_cell.angle_beta   90.00
_cell.angle_gamma   90.00
#
_symmetry.space_group_name_H-M   'P 1'
#
loop_
_entity.id
_entity.type
_entity.pdbx_description
1 polymer ?
#
loop_
_entity_poly.entity_id
_entity_poly.type
_entity_poly.pdbx_seq_one_letter_code
_entity_poly.pdbx_strand_id
1 'polypeptide(L)'
;MDYRQEEVIKAFRIYAKISQKGFSEGDELRLYLAEDKVRGLVDQFAKEVDCTIFSVGERLYFVPLAVHSPFHISNDTLKKTYFTGKTVNADIYFMYVTIIILIGEFYDSYQTTEPTRDFISMNDWLEQVNERLETLQAIGEEELKELEKEYEYNWSAIIGKWKDMDDLKETAKSQSGRTISRLSFLHTVKRFLVMQELVQDIGNDELQLTEKAKVIVQRYFMELEYNRGILEFIYSIDRQKEEV
;
A
#
# COMPACT_ATOMS: atom_id res chain seq x y z
N MET A 1 5.74 -8.20 34.39
CA MET A 1 7.22 -8.19 34.38
C MET A 1 7.70 -7.04 35.24
N ASP A 2 8.83 -7.19 35.91
CA ASP A 2 9.45 -6.10 36.67
C ASP A 2 10.49 -5.38 35.79
N TYR A 3 10.31 -4.07 35.63
CA TYR A 3 11.12 -3.20 34.77
C TYR A 3 11.90 -2.20 35.62
N ARG A 4 13.20 -2.07 35.35
CA ARG A 4 14.04 -1.05 35.97
C ARG A 4 13.71 0.31 35.36
N GLN A 5 13.79 1.37 36.16
CA GLN A 5 13.57 2.74 35.69
C GLN A 5 14.45 3.09 34.48
N GLU A 6 15.70 2.63 34.47
CA GLU A 6 16.61 2.82 33.34
C GLU A 6 16.10 2.18 32.04
N GLU A 7 15.51 0.98 32.11
CA GLU A 7 14.95 0.25 30.96
C GLU A 7 13.76 1.02 30.37
N VAL A 8 12.89 1.56 31.23
CA VAL A 8 11.72 2.36 30.83
C VAL A 8 12.16 3.65 30.12
N ILE A 9 13.11 4.38 30.70
CA ILE A 9 13.60 5.62 30.08
C ILE A 9 14.33 5.34 28.77
N LYS A 10 15.12 4.26 28.68
CA LYS A 10 15.79 3.86 27.45
C LYS A 10 14.79 3.50 26.36
N ALA A 11 13.79 2.68 26.67
CA ALA A 11 12.72 2.32 25.75
C ALA A 11 11.95 3.54 25.25
N PHE A 12 11.58 4.46 26.16
CA PHE A 12 10.84 5.67 25.80
C PHE A 12 11.65 6.56 24.83
N ARG A 13 12.97 6.66 25.01
CA ARG A 13 13.83 7.42 24.09
C ARG A 13 13.87 6.81 22.69
N ILE A 14 13.93 5.48 22.60
CA ILE A 14 13.86 4.79 21.30
C ILE A 14 12.50 5.07 20.64
N TYR A 15 11.41 4.83 21.37
CA TYR A 15 10.05 5.09 20.89
C TYR A 15 9.86 6.54 20.40
N ALA A 16 10.26 7.54 21.21
CA ALA A 16 10.08 8.94 20.85
C ALA A 16 10.85 9.35 19.59
N LYS A 17 12.04 8.78 19.37
CA LYS A 17 12.83 9.04 18.16
C LYS A 17 12.22 8.38 16.93
N ILE A 18 11.87 7.10 17.04
CA ILE A 18 11.35 6.34 15.89
C ILE A 18 9.96 6.82 15.49
N SER A 19 9.10 7.19 16.45
CA SER A 19 7.75 7.67 16.17
C SER A 19 7.74 9.02 15.46
N GLN A 20 8.75 9.86 15.67
CA GLN A 20 8.85 11.16 15.00
C GLN A 20 9.26 11.04 13.52
N LYS A 21 10.13 10.08 13.19
CA LYS A 21 10.71 9.93 11.85
C LYS A 21 10.08 8.79 11.04
N GLY A 22 9.39 7.85 11.68
CA GLY A 22 8.92 6.60 11.08
C GLY A 22 10.00 5.51 10.99
N PHE A 23 11.26 5.83 11.29
CA PHE A 23 12.36 4.87 11.37
C PHE A 23 13.51 5.36 12.27
N SER A 24 14.37 4.43 12.67
CA SER A 24 15.63 4.70 13.38
C SER A 24 16.71 3.71 12.97
N GLU A 25 17.98 4.05 13.19
CA GLU A 25 19.15 3.27 12.79
C GLU A 25 20.24 3.38 13.87
N GLY A 26 21.32 2.61 13.76
CA GLY A 26 22.46 2.70 14.68
C GLY A 26 22.14 2.27 16.12
N ASP A 27 22.34 3.16 17.09
CA ASP A 27 22.26 2.83 18.51
C ASP A 27 20.87 2.38 18.95
N GLU A 28 19.80 3.03 18.46
CA GLU A 28 18.43 2.64 18.77
C GLU A 28 18.14 1.21 18.30
N LEU A 29 18.55 0.86 17.09
CA LEU A 29 18.39 -0.49 16.54
C LEU A 29 19.20 -1.50 17.37
N ARG A 30 20.46 -1.21 17.68
CA ARG A 30 21.32 -2.10 18.46
C ARG A 30 20.72 -2.39 19.83
N LEU A 31 20.23 -1.37 20.53
CA LEU A 31 19.60 -1.52 21.83
C LEU A 31 18.29 -2.32 21.73
N TYR A 32 17.46 -2.03 20.72
CA TYR A 32 16.22 -2.76 20.47
C TYR A 32 16.46 -4.25 20.20
N LEU A 33 17.51 -4.60 19.45
CA LEU A 33 17.85 -6.00 19.15
C LEU A 33 18.50 -6.73 20.34
N ALA A 34 19.31 -6.04 21.14
CA ALA A 34 20.11 -6.67 22.19
C ALA A 34 19.41 -6.78 23.56
N GLU A 35 18.48 -5.88 23.88
CA GLU A 35 17.86 -5.81 25.22
C GLU A 35 16.36 -6.17 25.18
N ASP A 36 16.02 -7.44 25.44
CA ASP A 36 14.63 -7.96 25.34
C ASP A 36 13.60 -7.16 26.14
N LYS A 37 13.95 -6.70 27.35
CA LYS A 37 13.07 -5.88 28.19
C LYS A 37 12.80 -4.51 27.58
N VAL A 38 13.83 -3.91 26.98
CA VAL A 38 13.73 -2.62 26.30
C VAL A 38 12.89 -2.78 25.04
N ARG A 39 13.15 -3.83 24.24
CA ARG A 39 12.35 -4.19 23.08
C ARG A 39 10.86 -4.32 23.43
N GLY A 40 10.55 -5.13 24.45
CA GLY A 40 9.17 -5.34 24.88
C GLY A 40 8.46 -4.07 25.34
N LEU A 41 9.17 -3.12 25.96
CA LEU A 41 8.61 -1.82 26.31
C LEU A 41 8.40 -0.91 25.09
N VAL A 42 9.36 -0.89 24.16
CA VAL A 42 9.24 -0.14 22.90
C VAL A 42 8.03 -0.62 22.09
N ASP A 43 7.85 -1.93 21.98
CA ASP A 43 6.71 -2.56 21.30
C ASP A 43 5.39 -2.24 22.01
N GLN A 44 5.36 -2.24 23.35
CA GLN A 44 4.18 -1.85 24.13
C GLN A 44 3.81 -0.37 23.87
N PHE A 45 4.78 0.54 23.88
CA PHE A 45 4.51 1.96 23.59
C PHE A 45 3.98 2.17 22.18
N ALA A 46 4.51 1.46 21.19
CA ALA A 46 3.97 1.51 19.83
C ALA A 46 2.53 0.97 19.75
N LYS A 47 2.23 -0.11 20.48
CA LYS A 47 0.89 -0.70 20.51
C LYS A 47 -0.17 0.23 21.10
N GLU A 48 0.18 1.02 22.13
CA GLU A 48 -0.74 2.01 22.73
C GLU A 48 -1.17 3.13 21.77
N VAL A 49 -0.48 3.27 20.63
CA VAL A 49 -0.81 4.23 19.56
C VAL A 49 -1.12 3.54 18.23
N ASP A 50 -1.51 2.26 18.29
CA ASP A 50 -1.90 1.44 17.15
C ASP A 50 -0.83 1.36 16.06
N CYS A 51 0.42 1.23 16.48
CA CYS A 51 1.58 1.07 15.61
C CYS A 51 2.32 -0.24 15.89
N THR A 52 3.02 -0.73 14.87
CA THR A 52 3.97 -1.82 14.98
C THR A 52 5.40 -1.30 14.81
N ILE A 53 6.34 -2.04 15.39
CA ILE A 53 7.76 -1.88 15.14
C ILE A 53 8.34 -3.16 14.56
N PHE A 54 9.23 -3.03 13.58
CA PHE A 54 9.97 -4.17 13.03
C PHE A 54 11.31 -3.72 12.46
N SER A 55 12.32 -4.58 12.55
CA SER A 55 13.65 -4.33 12.01
C SER A 55 13.83 -4.96 10.63
N VAL A 56 14.44 -4.22 9.71
CA VAL A 56 14.85 -4.71 8.39
C VAL A 56 16.22 -4.13 8.06
N GLY A 57 17.20 -5.01 7.80
CA GLY A 57 18.58 -4.58 7.61
C GLY A 57 19.09 -3.77 8.80
N GLU A 58 19.62 -2.57 8.52
CA GLU A 58 20.15 -1.64 9.54
C GLU A 58 19.14 -0.60 10.03
N ARG A 59 17.84 -0.84 9.82
CA ARG A 59 16.77 0.07 10.24
C ARG A 59 15.72 -0.62 11.09
N LEU A 60 15.19 0.14 12.03
CA LEU A 60 13.96 -0.13 12.76
C LEU A 60 12.86 0.76 12.19
N TYR A 61 11.73 0.18 11.80
CA TYR A 61 10.59 0.88 11.22
C TYR A 61 9.45 1.00 12.22
N PHE A 62 8.71 2.10 12.13
CA PHE A 62 7.51 2.38 12.92
C PHE A 62 6.34 2.63 11.95
N VAL A 63 5.33 1.77 11.99
CA VAL A 63 4.25 1.75 10.99
C VAL A 63 2.89 1.71 11.68
N PRO A 64 1.95 2.60 11.30
CA PRO A 64 0.59 2.56 11.82
C PRO A 64 -0.16 1.33 11.31
N LEU A 65 -0.91 0.66 12.19
CA LEU A 65 -1.74 -0.51 11.88
C LEU A 65 -3.21 -0.14 11.62
N ALA A 66 -3.66 1.01 12.09
CA ALA A 66 -5.05 1.40 12.02
C ALA A 66 -5.25 2.86 11.64
N VAL A 67 -6.42 3.15 11.08
CA VAL A 67 -6.81 4.50 10.62
C VAL A 67 -6.91 5.50 11.78
N HIS A 68 -7.23 5.02 12.98
CA HIS A 68 -7.30 5.86 14.18
C HIS A 68 -5.95 6.12 14.85
N SER A 69 -4.87 5.48 14.39
CA SER A 69 -3.53 5.79 14.87
C SER A 69 -3.22 7.27 14.63
N PRO A 70 -2.63 7.99 15.60
CA PRO A 70 -2.20 9.38 15.41
C PRO A 70 -1.10 9.53 14.36
N PHE A 71 -0.49 8.41 13.92
CA PHE A 71 0.53 8.37 12.88
C PHE A 71 -0.03 8.00 11.51
N HIS A 72 -1.34 7.77 11.39
CA HIS A 72 -1.99 7.51 10.11
C HIS A 72 -1.96 8.76 9.21
N ILE A 73 -1.64 8.57 7.93
CA ILE A 73 -1.66 9.66 6.94
C ILE A 73 -3.12 9.89 6.51
N SER A 74 -3.71 11.00 6.98
CA SER A 74 -5.08 11.34 6.62
C SER A 74 -5.30 11.57 5.11
N ASN A 75 -6.53 11.36 4.64
CA ASN A 75 -6.93 11.68 3.27
C ASN A 75 -6.64 13.13 2.87
N ASP A 76 -6.82 14.07 3.80
CA ASP A 76 -6.52 15.48 3.54
C ASP A 76 -5.01 15.74 3.38
N THR A 77 -4.19 15.05 4.17
CA THR A 77 -2.73 15.08 4.01
C THR A 77 -2.34 14.51 2.65
N LEU A 78 -2.88 13.35 2.26
CA LEU A 78 -2.61 12.74 0.95
C LEU A 78 -2.96 13.71 -0.19
N LYS A 79 -4.16 14.32 -0.15
CA LYS A 79 -4.59 15.28 -1.16
C LYS A 79 -3.65 16.47 -1.29
N LYS A 80 -3.29 17.08 -0.16
CA LYS A 80 -2.43 18.28 -0.13
C LYS A 80 -1.01 17.99 -0.58
N THR A 81 -0.47 16.81 -0.26
CA THR A 81 0.93 16.46 -0.53
C THR A 81 1.12 15.89 -1.93
N TYR A 82 0.21 15.03 -2.40
CA TYR A 82 0.41 14.26 -3.62
C TYR A 82 -0.55 14.61 -4.75
N PHE A 83 -1.71 15.17 -4.46
CA PHE A 83 -2.73 15.41 -5.47
C PHE A 83 -2.99 16.91 -5.68
N THR A 84 -3.94 17.22 -6.57
CA THR A 84 -4.35 18.59 -6.86
C THR A 84 -5.54 18.99 -5.99
N GLY A 85 -5.82 20.29 -5.88
CA GLY A 85 -6.95 20.81 -5.10
C GLY A 85 -8.35 20.35 -5.56
N LYS A 86 -8.46 19.63 -6.69
CA LYS A 86 -9.71 19.06 -7.21
C LYS A 86 -9.95 17.60 -6.82
N THR A 87 -9.02 16.98 -6.09
CA THR A 87 -9.06 15.56 -5.77
C THR A 87 -10.10 15.24 -4.70
N VAL A 88 -10.94 14.25 -4.99
CA VAL A 88 -12.00 13.73 -4.11
C VAL A 88 -11.56 12.41 -3.45
N ASN A 89 -12.28 11.95 -2.43
CA ASN A 89 -11.91 10.71 -1.72
C ASN A 89 -11.87 9.49 -2.65
N ALA A 90 -12.72 9.44 -3.68
CA ALA A 90 -12.70 8.38 -4.68
C ALA A 90 -11.36 8.26 -5.41
N ASP A 91 -10.60 9.35 -5.61
CA ASP A 91 -9.28 9.28 -6.23
C ASP A 91 -8.24 8.64 -5.28
N ILE A 92 -8.39 8.83 -3.97
CA ILE A 92 -7.55 8.19 -2.95
C ILE A 92 -7.88 6.69 -2.86
N TYR A 93 -9.16 6.34 -2.85
CA TYR A 93 -9.57 4.94 -2.87
C TYR A 93 -9.05 4.25 -4.14
N PHE A 94 -9.07 4.94 -5.28
CA PHE A 94 -8.49 4.41 -6.50
C PHE A 94 -6.97 4.25 -6.42
N MET A 95 -6.26 5.20 -5.78
CA MET A 95 -4.83 5.04 -5.48
C MET A 95 -4.57 3.77 -4.65
N TYR A 96 -5.40 3.46 -3.66
CA TYR A 96 -5.25 2.22 -2.89
C TYR A 96 -5.47 0.97 -3.73
N VAL A 97 -6.47 0.96 -4.61
CA VAL A 97 -6.72 -0.16 -5.54
C VAL A 97 -5.52 -0.39 -6.46
N THR A 98 -4.95 0.66 -7.05
CA THR A 98 -3.78 0.50 -7.93
C THR A 98 -2.54 0.04 -7.17
N ILE A 99 -2.38 0.43 -5.91
CA ILE A 99 -1.32 -0.09 -5.02
C ILE A 99 -1.53 -1.57 -4.75
N ILE A 100 -2.75 -2.00 -4.44
CA ILE A 100 -3.08 -3.42 -4.20
C ILE A 100 -2.74 -4.27 -5.43
N ILE A 101 -3.15 -3.81 -6.62
CA ILE A 101 -2.83 -4.46 -7.90
C ILE A 101 -1.31 -4.51 -8.09
N LEU A 102 -0.60 -3.39 -7.84
CA LEU A 102 0.87 -3.36 -7.96
C LEU A 102 1.52 -4.40 -7.04
N ILE A 103 1.09 -4.47 -5.77
CA ILE A 103 1.70 -5.37 -4.80
C ILE A 103 1.52 -6.81 -5.25
N GLY A 104 0.30 -7.25 -5.58
CA GLY A 104 0.14 -8.66 -5.93
C GLY A 104 0.68 -9.04 -7.31
N GLU A 105 1.09 -8.10 -8.18
CA GLU A 105 1.96 -8.42 -9.33
C GLU A 105 3.33 -8.97 -8.93
N PHE A 106 3.74 -8.75 -7.69
CA PHE A 106 4.93 -9.38 -7.12
C PHE A 106 4.62 -10.70 -6.41
N TYR A 107 3.35 -11.07 -6.18
CA TYR A 107 2.97 -12.24 -5.39
C TYR A 107 1.90 -13.07 -6.10
N ASP A 108 2.29 -14.19 -6.72
CA ASP A 108 1.41 -15.04 -7.53
C ASP A 108 0.25 -15.71 -6.76
N SER A 109 0.30 -15.74 -5.42
CA SER A 109 -0.76 -16.32 -4.59
C SER A 109 -0.67 -15.88 -3.14
N TYR A 110 -1.75 -16.10 -2.38
CA TYR A 110 -1.78 -15.95 -0.92
C TYR A 110 -0.81 -16.85 -0.14
N GLN A 111 -0.28 -17.88 -0.78
CA GLN A 111 0.69 -18.79 -0.18
C GLN A 111 2.12 -18.39 -0.49
N THR A 112 2.31 -17.43 -1.42
CA THR A 112 3.62 -16.99 -1.85
C THR A 112 4.16 -16.00 -0.82
N THR A 113 5.11 -16.43 -0.01
CA THR A 113 5.74 -15.56 1.00
C THR A 113 6.82 -14.66 0.41
N GLU A 114 7.39 -15.04 -0.73
CA GLU A 114 8.47 -14.30 -1.40
C GLU A 114 8.00 -13.71 -2.74
N PRO A 115 8.49 -12.52 -3.14
CA PRO A 115 8.19 -11.98 -4.45
C PRO A 115 8.58 -12.92 -5.58
N THR A 116 7.71 -13.10 -6.57
CA THR A 116 7.94 -13.94 -7.77
C THR A 116 8.50 -13.15 -8.94
N ARG A 117 8.46 -11.82 -8.85
CA ARG A 117 8.98 -10.87 -9.83
C ARG A 117 9.97 -9.91 -9.16
N ASP A 118 11.04 -9.56 -9.84
CA ASP A 118 12.05 -8.63 -9.32
C ASP A 118 11.66 -7.16 -9.51
N PHE A 119 11.05 -6.83 -10.65
CA PHE A 119 10.64 -5.47 -11.01
C PHE A 119 9.44 -5.48 -11.97
N ILE A 120 8.71 -4.38 -12.03
CA ILE A 120 7.60 -4.16 -12.96
C ILE A 120 7.74 -2.79 -13.63
N SER A 121 7.51 -2.69 -14.94
CA SER A 121 7.51 -1.39 -15.61
C SER A 121 6.23 -0.61 -15.34
N MET A 122 6.27 0.71 -15.46
CA MET A 122 5.08 1.56 -15.33
C MET A 122 3.99 1.23 -16.37
N ASN A 123 4.39 0.77 -17.56
CA ASN A 123 3.45 0.38 -18.61
C ASN A 123 2.79 -0.96 -18.28
N ASP A 124 3.56 -1.94 -17.81
CA ASP A 124 2.99 -3.23 -17.38
C ASP A 124 2.04 -2.99 -16.21
N TRP A 125 2.42 -2.19 -15.21
CA TRP A 125 1.50 -1.85 -14.12
C TRP A 125 0.21 -1.19 -14.61
N LEU A 126 0.28 -0.31 -15.61
CA LEU A 126 -0.90 0.28 -16.24
C LEU A 126 -1.78 -0.77 -16.93
N GLU A 127 -1.17 -1.69 -17.67
CA GLU A 127 -1.87 -2.81 -18.32
C GLU A 127 -2.58 -3.68 -17.28
N GLN A 128 -1.89 -4.05 -16.21
CA GLN A 128 -2.47 -4.83 -15.12
C GLN A 128 -3.66 -4.13 -14.46
N VAL A 129 -3.59 -2.81 -14.26
CA VAL A 129 -4.74 -2.03 -13.75
C VAL A 129 -5.89 -2.03 -14.76
N ASN A 130 -5.62 -1.87 -16.06
CA ASN A 130 -6.66 -1.91 -17.10
C ASN A 130 -7.39 -3.25 -17.09
N GLU A 131 -6.66 -4.37 -17.14
CA GLU A 131 -7.24 -5.72 -17.22
C GLU A 131 -8.17 -6.02 -16.05
N ARG A 132 -7.79 -5.61 -14.83
CA ARG A 132 -8.57 -5.86 -13.62
C ARG A 132 -9.86 -5.05 -13.63
N LEU A 133 -9.77 -3.78 -14.05
CA LEU A 133 -10.94 -2.92 -14.16
C LEU A 133 -11.88 -3.32 -15.28
N GLU A 134 -11.35 -3.80 -16.42
CA GLU A 134 -12.15 -4.36 -17.50
C GLU A 134 -12.91 -5.61 -17.04
N THR A 135 -12.27 -6.46 -16.23
CA THR A 135 -12.93 -7.67 -15.74
C THR A 135 -14.00 -7.34 -14.69
N LEU A 136 -13.75 -6.39 -13.79
CA LEU A 136 -14.78 -5.86 -12.89
C LEU A 136 -15.94 -5.21 -13.66
N GLN A 137 -15.66 -4.55 -14.77
CA GLN A 137 -16.69 -3.95 -15.61
C GLN A 137 -17.52 -4.99 -16.38
N ALA A 138 -16.97 -6.18 -16.63
CA ALA A 138 -17.71 -7.27 -17.27
C ALA A 138 -18.74 -7.94 -16.33
N ILE A 139 -18.59 -7.75 -15.01
CA ILE A 139 -19.56 -8.19 -14.02
C ILE A 139 -20.88 -7.42 -14.20
N GLY A 140 -22.02 -8.12 -14.14
CA GLY A 140 -23.33 -7.49 -14.26
C GLY A 140 -23.58 -6.47 -13.14
N GLU A 141 -24.31 -5.39 -13.42
CA GLU A 141 -24.50 -4.28 -12.46
C GLU A 141 -25.15 -4.74 -11.14
N GLU A 142 -26.06 -5.71 -11.19
CA GLU A 142 -26.70 -6.28 -9.99
C GLU A 142 -25.71 -7.07 -9.14
N GLU A 143 -24.91 -7.94 -9.77
CA GLU A 143 -23.87 -8.73 -9.11
C GLU A 143 -22.75 -7.83 -8.55
N LEU A 144 -22.34 -6.81 -9.30
CA LEU A 144 -21.36 -5.82 -8.83
C LEU A 144 -21.85 -5.14 -7.55
N LYS A 145 -23.12 -4.74 -7.47
CA LYS A 145 -23.70 -4.14 -6.26
C LYS A 145 -23.77 -5.09 -5.06
N GLU A 146 -23.91 -6.39 -5.29
CA GLU A 146 -23.83 -7.39 -4.23
C GLU A 146 -22.40 -7.50 -3.69
N LEU A 147 -21.41 -7.58 -4.59
CA LEU A 147 -19.99 -7.58 -4.25
C LEU A 147 -19.58 -6.29 -3.53
N GLU A 148 -20.08 -5.12 -3.95
CA GLU A 148 -19.81 -3.86 -3.26
C GLU A 148 -20.26 -3.86 -1.79
N LYS A 149 -21.40 -4.53 -1.50
CA LYS A 149 -21.91 -4.68 -0.14
C LYS A 149 -21.11 -5.69 0.66
N GLU A 150 -20.75 -6.81 0.04
CA GLU A 150 -19.98 -7.88 0.68
C GLU A 150 -18.59 -7.40 1.09
N TYR A 151 -17.88 -6.72 0.18
CA TYR A 151 -16.50 -6.28 0.39
C TYR A 151 -16.40 -4.86 0.99
N GLU A 152 -17.53 -4.16 1.20
CA GLU A 152 -17.60 -2.75 1.60
C GLU A 152 -16.74 -1.83 0.71
N TYR A 153 -16.66 -2.13 -0.58
CA TYR A 153 -15.85 -1.41 -1.57
C TYR A 153 -16.75 -0.86 -2.67
N ASN A 154 -16.55 0.40 -3.06
CA ASN A 154 -17.35 1.05 -4.11
C ASN A 154 -16.73 0.85 -5.50
N TRP A 155 -16.83 -0.36 -6.03
CA TRP A 155 -16.26 -0.75 -7.33
C TRP A 155 -16.79 0.09 -8.49
N SER A 156 -18.07 0.46 -8.46
CA SER A 156 -18.73 1.30 -9.46
C SER A 156 -18.10 2.67 -9.54
N ALA A 157 -17.77 3.28 -8.40
CA ALA A 157 -17.05 4.56 -8.37
C ALA A 157 -15.63 4.42 -8.92
N ILE A 158 -14.94 3.31 -8.64
CA ILE A 158 -13.60 3.04 -9.17
C ILE A 158 -13.62 2.88 -10.69
N ILE A 159 -14.55 2.06 -11.23
CA ILE A 159 -14.73 1.88 -12.68
C ILE A 159 -15.09 3.21 -13.33
N GLY A 160 -16.04 3.96 -12.75
CA GLY A 160 -16.42 5.29 -13.23
C GLY A 160 -15.23 6.24 -13.31
N LYS A 161 -14.39 6.27 -12.26
CA LYS A 161 -13.18 7.09 -12.25
C LYS A 161 -12.18 6.73 -13.34
N TRP A 162 -12.00 5.44 -13.60
CA TRP A 162 -11.11 4.99 -14.65
C TRP A 162 -11.59 5.38 -16.04
N LYS A 163 -12.91 5.35 -16.26
CA LYS A 163 -13.56 5.84 -17.49
C LYS A 163 -13.47 7.36 -17.63
N ASP A 164 -13.73 8.12 -16.57
CA ASP A 164 -13.65 9.58 -16.61
C ASP A 164 -12.24 10.08 -16.99
N MET A 165 -11.19 9.33 -16.58
CA MET A 165 -9.81 9.63 -16.99
C MET A 165 -9.57 9.43 -18.49
N ASP A 166 -10.39 8.63 -19.18
CA ASP A 166 -10.41 8.51 -20.64
C ASP A 166 -11.11 9.70 -21.30
N ASP A 167 -12.20 10.19 -20.71
CA ASP A 167 -13.07 11.21 -21.31
C ASP A 167 -12.49 12.63 -21.22
N LEU A 168 -11.74 12.94 -20.16
CA LEU A 168 -11.15 14.27 -19.91
C LEU A 168 -10.15 14.74 -20.99
N LYS A 169 -9.76 13.89 -21.95
CA LYS A 169 -8.85 14.23 -23.05
C LYS A 169 -9.38 13.87 -24.44
N GLU A 170 -10.67 13.65 -24.62
CA GLU A 170 -11.26 13.40 -25.95
C GLU A 170 -11.16 14.62 -26.91
N THR A 171 -10.62 15.75 -26.44
CA THR A 171 -10.21 16.90 -27.26
C THR A 171 -8.81 16.78 -27.88
N ALA A 172 -8.03 15.75 -27.55
CA ALA A 172 -6.76 15.42 -28.20
C ALA A 172 -6.91 14.16 -29.05
N LYS A 173 -6.49 14.23 -30.32
CA LYS A 173 -6.57 13.12 -31.29
C LYS A 173 -5.93 11.84 -30.72
N SER A 174 -6.73 10.77 -30.59
CA SER A 174 -6.35 9.35 -30.44
C SER A 174 -5.91 8.81 -29.06
N GLN A 175 -5.93 7.47 -28.97
CA GLN A 175 -5.60 6.57 -27.85
C GLN A 175 -4.38 6.97 -27.01
N SER A 176 -3.39 7.65 -27.61
CA SER A 176 -2.21 8.14 -26.89
C SER A 176 -2.55 9.16 -25.80
N GLY A 177 -3.58 9.99 -25.98
CA GLY A 177 -4.01 10.96 -24.98
C GLY A 177 -4.55 10.33 -23.69
N ARG A 178 -5.26 9.20 -23.82
CA ARG A 178 -5.86 8.40 -22.73
C ARG A 178 -4.79 7.71 -21.88
N THR A 179 -3.82 7.06 -22.54
CA THR A 179 -2.67 6.44 -21.86
C THR A 179 -1.91 7.46 -21.03
N ILE A 180 -1.76 8.71 -21.51
CA ILE A 180 -1.01 9.77 -20.80
C ILE A 180 -1.71 10.24 -19.51
N SER A 181 -3.04 10.27 -19.43
CA SER A 181 -3.74 10.68 -18.17
C SER A 181 -3.67 9.60 -17.10
N ARG A 182 -3.90 8.33 -17.47
CA ARG A 182 -3.82 7.17 -16.58
C ARG A 182 -2.38 6.96 -16.07
N LEU A 183 -1.40 7.03 -16.96
CA LEU A 183 0.01 6.93 -16.58
C LEU A 183 0.43 8.08 -15.63
N SER A 184 -0.07 9.30 -15.86
CA SER A 184 0.16 10.44 -14.95
C SER A 184 -0.42 10.20 -13.54
N PHE A 185 -1.59 9.57 -13.45
CA PHE A 185 -2.15 9.14 -12.17
C PHE A 185 -1.24 8.10 -11.49
N LEU A 186 -0.79 7.08 -12.22
CA LEU A 186 0.14 6.07 -11.68
C LEU A 186 1.49 6.66 -11.27
N HIS A 187 2.01 7.68 -11.97
CA HIS A 187 3.20 8.41 -11.52
C HIS A 187 2.97 9.15 -10.20
N THR A 188 1.75 9.64 -9.95
CA THR A 188 1.39 10.24 -8.66
C THR A 188 1.39 9.18 -7.56
N VAL A 189 0.84 8.00 -7.83
CA VAL A 189 0.87 6.84 -6.91
C VAL A 189 2.31 6.36 -6.66
N LYS A 190 3.12 6.22 -7.72
CA LYS A 190 4.56 5.91 -7.64
C LYS A 190 5.29 6.89 -6.72
N ARG A 191 5.07 8.19 -6.88
CA ARG A 191 5.70 9.21 -6.02
C ARG A 191 5.35 9.02 -4.54
N PHE A 192 4.08 8.69 -4.24
CA PHE A 192 3.66 8.34 -2.89
C PHE A 192 4.43 7.12 -2.37
N LEU A 193 4.43 6.02 -3.12
CA LEU A 193 5.09 4.78 -2.72
C LEU A 193 6.60 4.94 -2.51
N VAL A 194 7.30 5.70 -3.38
CA VAL A 194 8.73 6.00 -3.24
C VAL A 194 8.98 6.84 -1.99
N MET A 195 8.18 7.88 -1.75
CA MET A 195 8.28 8.69 -0.53
C MET A 195 8.06 7.88 0.76
N GLN A 196 7.21 6.86 0.70
CA GLN A 196 6.96 5.95 1.82
C GLN A 196 7.98 4.81 1.93
N GLU A 197 9.01 4.79 1.08
CA GLU A 197 9.99 3.71 0.95
C GLU A 197 9.35 2.34 0.73
N LEU A 198 8.23 2.27 0.00
CA LEU A 198 7.54 1.02 -0.32
C LEU A 198 7.98 0.44 -1.66
N VAL A 199 8.33 1.31 -2.60
CA VAL A 199 8.95 0.92 -3.87
C VAL A 199 10.19 1.76 -4.11
N GLN A 200 11.12 1.22 -4.90
CA GLN A 200 12.25 1.95 -5.44
C GLN A 200 12.12 2.05 -6.96
N ASP A 201 12.46 3.22 -7.49
CA ASP A 201 12.62 3.43 -8.93
C ASP A 201 14.05 3.02 -9.31
N ILE A 202 14.17 1.97 -10.13
CA ILE A 202 15.48 1.42 -10.53
C ILE A 202 15.95 1.95 -11.90
N GLY A 203 15.25 2.95 -12.45
CA GLY A 203 15.47 3.46 -13.80
C GLY A 203 14.60 2.75 -14.83
N ASN A 204 14.65 3.21 -16.09
CA ASN A 204 13.88 2.66 -17.22
C ASN A 204 12.36 2.55 -16.98
N ASP A 205 11.80 3.41 -16.11
CA ASP A 205 10.41 3.33 -15.67
C ASP A 205 10.05 1.99 -14.97
N GLU A 206 11.02 1.34 -14.33
CA GLU A 206 10.84 0.10 -13.58
C GLU A 206 10.80 0.36 -12.07
N LEU A 207 9.95 -0.41 -11.40
CA LEU A 207 9.72 -0.37 -9.96
C LEU A 207 10.06 -1.70 -9.33
N GLN A 208 10.69 -1.66 -8.15
CA GLN A 208 10.95 -2.84 -7.32
C GLN A 208 10.43 -2.61 -5.90
N LEU A 209 9.92 -3.67 -5.25
CA LEU A 209 9.54 -3.60 -3.83
C LEU A 209 10.77 -3.44 -2.93
N THR A 210 10.68 -2.57 -1.94
CA THR A 210 11.70 -2.47 -0.89
C THR A 210 11.57 -3.61 0.10
N GLU A 211 12.63 -3.91 0.84
CA GLU A 211 12.57 -4.90 1.94
C GLU A 211 11.55 -4.50 3.02
N LYS A 212 11.36 -3.19 3.26
CA LYS A 212 10.30 -2.67 4.12
C LYS A 212 8.92 -3.12 3.62
N ALA A 213 8.64 -2.94 2.34
CA ALA A 213 7.37 -3.36 1.75
C ALA A 213 7.19 -4.87 1.82
N LYS A 214 8.21 -5.66 1.48
CA LYS A 214 8.13 -7.13 1.57
C LYS A 214 7.75 -7.61 2.97
N VAL A 215 8.37 -7.04 4.01
CA VAL A 215 8.04 -7.38 5.41
C VAL A 215 6.62 -6.93 5.79
N ILE A 216 6.17 -5.75 5.34
CA ILE A 216 4.79 -5.31 5.57
C ILE A 216 3.80 -6.26 4.90
N VAL A 217 4.07 -6.64 3.64
CA VAL A 217 3.20 -7.55 2.89
C VAL A 217 3.11 -8.91 3.57
N GLN A 218 4.26 -9.52 3.87
CA GLN A 218 4.34 -10.82 4.54
C GLN A 218 3.62 -10.84 5.90
N ARG A 219 3.69 -9.75 6.67
CA ARG A 219 3.13 -9.70 8.03
C ARG A 219 1.68 -9.26 8.11
N TYR A 220 1.22 -8.42 7.18
CA TYR A 220 -0.06 -7.72 7.34
C TYR A 220 -0.96 -7.79 6.10
N PHE A 221 -0.40 -7.93 4.90
CA PHE A 221 -1.21 -7.87 3.69
C PHE A 221 -1.77 -9.25 3.29
N MET A 222 -1.02 -10.31 3.61
CA MET A 222 -1.41 -11.70 3.32
C MET A 222 -2.43 -12.26 4.33
N GLU A 223 -2.67 -11.58 5.44
CA GLU A 223 -3.69 -11.98 6.41
C GLU A 223 -5.07 -11.51 5.95
N LEU A 224 -6.01 -12.46 5.80
CA LEU A 224 -7.36 -12.26 5.25
C LEU A 224 -8.15 -11.17 6.01
N GLU A 225 -7.92 -11.01 7.31
CA GLU A 225 -8.58 -10.01 8.15
C GLU A 225 -8.25 -8.57 7.72
N TYR A 226 -7.06 -8.32 7.18
CA TYR A 226 -6.62 -6.97 6.80
C TYR A 226 -6.98 -6.58 5.36
N ASN A 227 -7.08 -7.55 4.44
CA ASN A 227 -7.44 -7.27 3.05
C ASN A 227 -8.92 -7.53 2.74
N ARG A 228 -9.72 -8.04 3.69
CA ARG A 228 -11.16 -8.32 3.55
C ARG A 228 -11.50 -9.18 2.33
N GLY A 229 -10.59 -10.05 1.88
CA GLY A 229 -10.78 -10.85 0.66
C GLY A 229 -10.68 -10.06 -0.65
N ILE A 230 -10.35 -8.76 -0.63
CA ILE A 230 -10.25 -7.92 -1.84
C ILE A 230 -9.17 -8.44 -2.79
N LEU A 231 -8.04 -8.87 -2.24
CA LEU A 231 -7.00 -9.52 -3.02
C LEU A 231 -7.52 -10.82 -3.63
N GLU A 232 -8.41 -11.55 -2.96
CA GLU A 232 -8.85 -12.88 -3.37
C GLU A 232 -9.82 -12.71 -4.49
N PHE A 233 -10.73 -11.76 -4.32
CA PHE A 233 -11.60 -11.27 -5.35
C PHE A 233 -10.80 -10.81 -6.58
N ILE A 234 -9.87 -9.86 -6.45
CA ILE A 234 -9.07 -9.33 -7.58
C ILE A 234 -8.30 -10.45 -8.30
N TYR A 235 -7.67 -11.39 -7.59
CA TYR A 235 -6.89 -12.48 -8.20
C TYR A 235 -7.73 -13.70 -8.63
N SER A 236 -8.89 -13.94 -8.04
CA SER A 236 -9.83 -14.98 -8.49
C SER A 236 -10.45 -14.64 -9.84
N ILE A 237 -10.64 -13.34 -10.09
CA ILE A 237 -11.09 -12.80 -11.37
C ILE A 237 -10.10 -13.14 -12.50
N ASP A 238 -8.79 -13.12 -12.22
CA ASP A 238 -7.76 -13.50 -13.20
C ASP A 238 -7.82 -15.02 -13.54
N ARG A 239 -8.04 -15.88 -12.53
CA ARG A 239 -8.13 -17.35 -12.75
C ARG A 239 -9.35 -17.77 -13.58
N GLN A 240 -10.46 -17.05 -13.47
CA GLN A 240 -11.65 -17.33 -14.29
C GLN A 240 -11.42 -17.11 -15.79
N LYS A 241 -10.38 -16.37 -16.19
CA LYS A 241 -9.98 -16.23 -17.61
C LYS A 241 -9.11 -17.39 -18.11
N GLU A 242 -8.34 -18.05 -17.26
CA GLU A 242 -7.48 -19.17 -17.66
C GLU A 242 -8.28 -20.48 -17.91
N GLU A 243 -9.49 -20.56 -17.38
CA GLU A 243 -10.39 -21.72 -17.51
C GLU A 243 -11.40 -21.62 -18.68
N VAL A 244 -11.36 -20.54 -19.49
CA VAL A 244 -12.25 -20.33 -20.66
C VAL A 244 -11.51 -20.42 -21.99
#